data_AF-A0A9W6JSJ9-F1
#
_entry.id   AF-A0A9W6JSJ9-F1
#
_cell.length_a   1.000
_cell.length_b   1.000
_cell.length_c   1.000
_cell.angle_alpha   90.00
_cell.angle_beta   90.00
_cell.angle_gamma   90.00
#
_symmetry.space_group_name_H-M   'P 1'
#
loop_
_entity.id
_entity.type
_entity.pdbx_description
1 polymer ?
#
loop_
_entity_poly.entity_id
_entity_poly.type
_entity_poly.pdbx_seq_one_letter_code
_entity_poly.pdbx_strand_id
1 'polypeptide(L)' 'MVKVARGTQSMSPPVEAEETAAYVATLAGELSRLSRRSGLPTLAYLLDMARLEAEGHLAGEAALRERSSDPGVGLP' A
#
# COMPACT_ATOMS: atom_id res chain seq x y z
N MET A 1 -25.81 -9.35 -27.57
CA MET A 1 -25.49 -8.80 -26.24
C MET A 1 -24.15 -9.39 -25.80
N VAL A 2 -23.06 -8.63 -25.84
CA VAL A 2 -21.72 -9.10 -25.48
C VAL A 2 -21.53 -8.87 -23.98
N LYS A 3 -21.37 -9.94 -23.21
CA LYS A 3 -20.98 -9.87 -21.79
C LYS A 3 -19.47 -9.74 -21.72
N VAL A 4 -18.99 -8.52 -21.49
CA VAL A 4 -17.57 -8.26 -21.21
C VAL A 4 -17.23 -8.94 -19.89
N ALA A 5 -16.42 -10.00 -19.95
CA ALA A 5 -15.83 -10.62 -18.79
C ALA A 5 -14.96 -9.57 -18.09
N ARG A 6 -15.29 -9.23 -16.84
CA ARG A 6 -14.39 -8.49 -15.96
C ARG A 6 -13.06 -9.25 -15.97
N GLY A 7 -12.01 -8.58 -16.42
CA GLY A 7 -10.64 -9.07 -16.27
C GLY A 7 -10.46 -9.52 -14.83
N THR A 8 -9.91 -10.71 -14.68
CA THR A 8 -9.53 -11.32 -13.41
C THR A 8 -8.78 -10.29 -12.57
N GLN A 9 -9.45 -9.71 -11.57
CA GLN A 9 -8.74 -9.08 -10.47
C GLN A 9 -7.86 -10.18 -9.89
N SER A 10 -6.55 -10.06 -10.09
CA SER A 10 -5.57 -10.97 -9.49
C SER A 10 -5.71 -10.80 -7.99
N MET A 11 -6.44 -11.72 -7.37
CA MET A 11 -6.65 -11.78 -5.93
C MET A 11 -5.37 -12.35 -5.31
N SER A 12 -4.28 -11.57 -5.37
CA SER A 12 -3.10 -11.88 -4.57
C SER A 12 -3.53 -11.86 -3.10
N PRO A 13 -3.14 -12.86 -2.29
CA PRO A 13 -3.56 -12.90 -0.90
C PRO A 13 -3.10 -11.63 -0.17
N PRO A 14 -3.89 -11.09 0.78
CA PRO A 14 -3.62 -9.81 1.44
C PRO A 14 -2.20 -9.69 2.02
N VAL A 15 -1.65 -10.80 2.50
CA VAL A 15 -0.28 -10.88 3.05
C VAL A 15 0.78 -10.50 2.01
N GLU A 16 0.66 -10.97 0.77
CA GLU A 16 1.61 -10.66 -0.30
C GLU A 16 1.54 -9.18 -0.71
N ALA A 17 0.34 -8.59 -0.68
CA ALA A 17 0.14 -7.17 -0.97
C ALA A 17 0.72 -6.28 0.13
N GLU A 18 0.52 -6.64 1.41
CA GLU A 18 1.13 -5.96 2.56
C GLU A 18 2.65 -6.07 2.54
N GLU A 19 3.22 -7.26 2.33
CA GLU A 19 4.67 -7.45 2.23
C GLU A 19 5.27 -6.64 1.07
N THR A 20 4.59 -6.62 -0.08
CA THR A 20 4.99 -5.79 -1.22
C THR A 20 4.95 -4.30 -0.87
N ALA A 21 3.88 -3.83 -0.21
CA ALA A 21 3.76 -2.43 0.19
C ALA A 21 4.86 -2.03 1.21
N ALA A 22 5.15 -2.89 2.19
CA ALA A 22 6.23 -2.66 3.15
C ALA A 22 7.61 -2.60 2.48
N TYR A 23 7.86 -3.49 1.51
CA TYR A 23 9.07 -3.47 0.71
C TYR A 23 9.21 -2.16 -0.10
N VAL A 24 8.14 -1.75 -0.79
CA VAL A 24 8.11 -0.51 -1.58
C VAL A 24 8.35 0.72 -0.70
N ALA A 25 7.69 0.80 0.47
CA ALA A 25 7.86 1.91 1.41
C ALA A 25 9.33 2.05 1.86
N THR A 26 9.96 0.93 2.19
CA THR A 26 11.36 0.88 2.63
C THR A 26 12.28 1.33 1.50
N LEU A 27 12.18 0.71 0.32
CA LEU A 27 13.04 0.99 -0.81
C LEU A 27 12.91 2.44 -1.29
N ALA A 28 11.67 2.95 -1.37
CA ALA A 28 11.41 4.34 -1.76
C ALA A 28 12.03 5.33 -0.78
N GLY A 29 11.99 5.04 0.53
CA GLY A 29 12.64 5.85 1.56
C GLY A 29 14.17 5.91 1.42
N GLU A 30 14.81 4.77 1.14
CA GLU A 30 16.25 4.70 0.92
C GLU A 30 16.68 5.46 -0.35
N LEU A 31 15.95 5.25 -1.45
CA LEU A 31 16.20 5.92 -2.72
C LEU A 31 15.96 7.43 -2.60
N SER A 32 14.92 7.89 -1.90
CA SER A 32 14.67 9.33 -1.67
C SER A 32 15.86 10.00 -1.00
N ARG A 33 16.43 9.37 0.04
CA ARG A 33 17.64 9.85 0.71
C ARG A 33 18.84 9.90 -0.23
N LEU A 34 19.01 8.90 -1.10
CA LEU A 34 20.08 8.89 -2.10
C LEU A 34 19.89 10.01 -3.13
N SER A 35 18.69 10.16 -3.68
CA SER A 35 18.36 11.20 -4.67
C SER A 35 18.59 12.61 -4.12
N ARG A 36 18.28 12.86 -2.84
CA ARG A 36 18.59 14.15 -2.18
C ARG A 36 20.10 14.41 -2.12
N ARG A 37 20.90 13.40 -1.76
CA ARG A 37 22.37 13.52 -1.76
C ARG A 37 22.95 13.70 -3.16
N SER A 38 22.30 13.15 -4.18
CA SER A 38 22.71 13.24 -5.59
C SER A 38 22.19 14.50 -6.31
N GLY A 39 21.49 15.40 -5.63
CA GLY A 39 20.97 16.63 -6.26
C GLY A 39 19.80 16.39 -7.24
N LEU A 40 19.00 15.34 -7.01
CA LEU A 40 17.82 14.98 -7.81
C LEU A 40 16.52 15.25 -7.03
N PRO A 41 16.14 16.53 -6.79
CA PRO A 41 15.06 16.88 -5.87
C PRO A 41 13.68 16.40 -6.35
N THR A 42 13.40 16.47 -7.65
CA THR A 42 12.14 15.97 -8.23
C THR A 42 11.99 14.47 -8.03
N LEU A 43 13.07 13.70 -8.23
CA LEU A 43 13.05 12.26 -8.02
C LEU A 43 12.83 11.92 -6.54
N ALA A 44 13.51 12.63 -5.64
CA ALA A 44 13.30 12.45 -4.20
C ALA A 44 11.83 12.70 -3.80
N TYR A 45 11.21 13.74 -4.34
CA TYR A 45 9.80 14.03 -4.11
C TYR A 45 8.88 12.90 -4.58
N LEU A 46 9.10 12.37 -5.79
CA LEU A 46 8.30 11.26 -6.31
C LEU A 46 8.46 9.99 -5.46
N LEU A 47 9.67 9.73 -4.96
CA LEU A 47 9.94 8.60 -4.07
C LEU A 47 9.29 8.78 -2.69
N ASP A 48 9.24 9.99 -2.16
CA ASP A 48 8.50 10.28 -0.92
C ASP A 48 7.00 10.06 -1.12
N MET A 49 6.44 10.48 -2.26
CA MET A 49 5.02 10.20 -2.59
C MET A 49 4.74 8.71 -2.71
N ALA A 50 5.60 7.96 -3.39
CA ALA A 50 5.46 6.50 -3.52
C ALA A 50 5.52 5.80 -2.16
N ARG A 51 6.41 6.27 -1.27
CA ARG A 51 6.49 5.77 0.10
C ARG A 51 5.21 6.03 0.88
N LEU A 52 4.69 7.26 0.85
CA LEU A 52 3.45 7.63 1.54
C LEU A 52 2.26 6.79 1.07
N GLU A 53 2.16 6.51 -0.23
CA GLU A 53 1.09 5.68 -0.79
C GLU A 53 1.19 4.22 -0.28
N ALA A 54 2.40 3.66 -0.25
CA ALA A 54 2.63 2.30 0.23
C ALA A 54 2.38 2.17 1.74
N GLU A 55 2.81 3.14 2.55
CA GLU A 55 2.48 3.22 3.98
C GLU A 55 0.96 3.38 4.19
N GLY A 56 0.28 4.14 3.32
CA GLY A 56 -1.17 4.29 3.32
C GLY A 56 -1.93 2.98 3.08
N HIS A 57 -1.43 2.12 2.18
CA HIS A 57 -2.00 0.79 1.94
C HIS A 57 -1.92 -0.10 3.21
N LEU A 58 -0.77 -0.11 3.89
CA LEU A 58 -0.58 -0.86 5.13
C LEU A 58 -1.51 -0.38 6.26
N ALA A 59 -1.65 0.94 6.40
CA ALA A 59 -2.53 1.54 7.41
C ALA A 59 -4.01 1.25 7.12
N GLY A 60 -4.41 1.26 5.83
CA GLY A 60 -5.76 0.91 5.39
C GLY A 60 -6.13 -0.54 5.70
N GLU A 61 -5.27 -1.50 5.37
CA GLU A 61 -5.46 -2.93 5.65
C GLU A 61 -5.53 -3.20 7.16
N ALA A 62 -4.63 -2.60 7.96
CA ALA A 62 -4.65 -2.74 9.42
C ALA A 62 -5.98 -2.25 10.02
N ALA A 63 -6.50 -1.11 9.56
CA ALA A 63 -7.77 -0.56 10.02
C ALA A 63 -8.98 -1.43 9.61
N LEU A 64 -8.93 -2.08 8.44
CA LEU A 64 -9.96 -3.03 8.00
C LEU A 64 -9.93 -4.31 8.86
N ARG A 65 -8.72 -4.80 9.19
CA ARG A 65 -8.52 -5.97 10.04
C ARG A 65 -8.98 -5.74 11.48
N GLU A 66 -8.73 -4.57 12.05
CA GLU A 66 -9.22 -4.21 13.39
C GLU A 66 -10.75 -4.21 13.43
N ARG A 67 -11.42 -3.64 12.41
CA ARG A 67 -12.89 -3.63 12.30
C ARG A 67 -13.49 -5.02 12.10
N SER A 68 -12.80 -5.94 11.43
CA SER A 68 -13.29 -7.31 11.23
C SER A 68 -13.00 -8.23 12.43
N SER A 69 -12.10 -7.83 13.33
CA SER A 69 -11.71 -8.60 14.51
C SER A 69 -12.58 -8.30 15.74
N ASP A 70 -13.49 -7.32 15.68
CA ASP A 70 -14.47 -7.03 16.73
C ASP A 70 -15.80 -7.79 16.47
N PRO A 71 -16.12 -8.88 17.20
CA PRO A 71 -17.36 -9.62 17.05
C PRO A 71 -18.50 -9.07 17.95
N GLY A 72 -18.31 -7.90 18.59
CA GLY A 72 -19.06 -7.52 19.78
C GLY A 72 -19.94 -6.28 19.65
N VAL A 73 -20.93 -6.26 18.76
CA VAL A 73 -22.16 -5.52 19.03
C VAL A 73 -23.34 -6.49 18.93
N GLY A 74 -23.47 -7.33 19.95
CA GLY A 74 -24.77 -7.82 20.37
C GLY A 74 -25.59 -6.62 20.82
N LEU A 75 -26.43 -6.11 19.91
CA LEU A 75 -27.44 -5.12 20.25
C LEU A 75 -28.44 -5.78 21.22
N PRO A 76 -28.74 -5.17 22.38
CA PRO A 76 -29.92 -5.54 23.15
C PRO A 76 -31.22 -5.23 22.40
#